data_AF-A0A5K1HH40-F1
#
_entry.id   AF-A0A5K1HH40-F1
#
_cell.length_a   1.000
_cell.length_b   1.000
_cell.length_c   1.000
_cell.angle_alpha   90.00
_cell.angle_beta   90.00
_cell.angle_gamma   90.00
#
_symmetry.space_group_name_H-M   'P 1'
#
loop_
_entity.id
_entity.type
_entity.pdbx_description
1 polymer ?
#
loop_
_entity_poly.entity_id
_entity_poly.type
_entity_poly.pdbx_seq_one_letter_code
_entity_poly.pdbx_strand_id
1 'polypeptide(L)' 'DGYSMDPLLPKVAGKCDACGHDLVIREDDTEKVIRDRMTEYDAKTRPLLEIF' A
#
# COMPACT_ATOMS: atom_id res chain seq x y z
N ASP A 1 6.34 -11.54 -11.41
CA ASP A 1 7.47 -11.68 -10.46
C ASP A 1 7.35 -10.60 -9.39
N GLY A 2 6.69 -10.93 -8.28
CA GLY A 2 6.45 -10.02 -7.17
C GLY A 2 7.22 -10.45 -5.92
N TYR A 3 7.68 -9.49 -5.13
CA TYR A 3 8.30 -9.79 -3.84
C TYR A 3 7.25 -10.35 -2.88
N SER A 4 7.45 -11.59 -2.41
CA SER A 4 6.69 -12.15 -1.29
C SER A 4 7.41 -11.77 0.00
N MET A 5 6.92 -10.72 0.66
CA MET A 5 7.41 -10.32 1.98
C MET A 5 6.29 -10.43 3.00
N ASP A 6 6.64 -10.91 4.19
CA ASP A 6 5.74 -10.89 5.33
C ASP A 6 5.41 -9.44 5.70
N PRO A 7 4.17 -9.16 6.16
CA PRO A 7 3.80 -7.82 6.59
C PRO A 7 4.63 -7.41 7.80
N LEU A 8 5.07 -6.15 7.81
CA LEU A 8 5.71 -5.55 8.99
C LEU A 8 4.62 -5.28 10.05
N LEU A 9 4.49 -6.21 10.98
CA LEU A 9 3.52 -6.12 12.06
C LEU A 9 4.04 -5.19 13.18
N PRO A 10 3.14 -4.48 13.89
CA PRO A 10 3.51 -3.74 15.09
C PRO A 10 3.98 -4.68 16.19
N LYS A 11 4.79 -4.17 17.14
CA LYS A 11 5.26 -4.96 18.29
C LYS A 11 4.10 -5.44 19.17
N VAL A 12 3.05 -4.63 19.26
CA VAL A 12 1.80 -4.96 19.93
C VAL A 12 0.67 -4.92 18.91
N ALA A 13 -0.07 -6.02 18.79
CA ALA A 13 -1.15 -6.15 17.81
C ALA A 13 -2.16 -4.99 17.93
N GLY A 14 -2.43 -4.34 16.81
CA GLY A 14 -3.40 -3.23 16.72
C GLY A 14 -2.92 -1.91 17.34
N LYS A 15 -1.67 -1.78 17.79
CA LYS A 15 -1.17 -0.55 18.44
C LYS A 15 0.00 0.06 17.68
N CYS A 16 0.00 1.38 17.55
CA CYS A 16 1.13 2.11 16.98
C CYS A 16 2.35 2.05 17.91
N ASP A 17 3.49 1.60 17.41
CA ASP A 17 4.73 1.51 18.19
C ASP A 17 5.26 2.88 18.67
N ALA A 18 4.91 3.98 17.98
CA ALA A 18 5.40 5.32 18.30
C ALA A 18 4.50 6.08 19.29
N CYS A 19 3.18 5.98 19.16
CA CYS A 19 2.23 6.77 19.95
C CYS A 19 1.18 5.95 20.72
N GLY A 20 1.18 4.62 20.60
CA GLY A 20 0.29 3.71 21.34
C GLY A 20 -1.20 3.76 20.96
N HIS A 21 -1.59 4.54 19.95
CA HIS A 21 -2.98 4.61 19.49
C HIS A 21 -3.38 3.36 18.72
N ASP A 22 -4.70 3.13 18.63
CA ASP A 22 -5.27 2.04 17.85
C ASP A 22 -5.03 2.22 16.35
N LEU A 23 -4.52 1.17 15.71
CA LEU A 23 -4.40 1.08 14.26
C LEU A 23 -5.75 0.72 13.67
N VAL A 24 -6.10 1.38 12.58
CA VAL A 24 -7.33 1.13 11.83
C VAL A 24 -6.99 0.83 10.38
N ILE A 25 -7.80 -0.04 9.77
CA ILE A 25 -7.76 -0.26 8.32
C ILE A 25 -8.49 0.90 7.67
N ARG A 26 -7.91 1.46 6.60
CA ARG A 26 -8.53 2.60 5.91
C ARG A 26 -9.70 2.10 5.06
N GLU A 27 -10.68 2.97 4.82
CA GLU A 27 -11.84 2.64 3.99
C GLU A 27 -11.47 2.26 2.54
N ASP A 28 -10.34 2.76 2.05
CA ASP A 28 -9.86 2.54 0.69
C ASP A 28 -8.95 1.30 0.54
N ASP A 29 -8.68 0.56 1.61
CA ASP A 29 -7.90 -0.69 1.60
C ASP A 29 -8.74 -1.87 1.09
N THR A 30 -9.44 -1.68 -0.03
CA THR A 30 -10.21 -2.72 -0.71
C THR A 30 -9.51 -3.14 -1.99
N GLU A 31 -9.67 -4.42 -2.36
CA GLU A 31 -9.08 -4.97 -3.57
C GLU A 31 -9.44 -4.15 -4.83
N LYS A 32 -10.70 -3.70 -4.91
CA LYS A 32 -11.17 -2.86 -6.02
C LYS A 32 -10.36 -1.57 -6.12
N VAL A 33 -10.24 -0.83 -5.02
CA VAL A 33 -9.53 0.46 -5.01
C VAL A 33 -8.04 0.26 -5.29
N ILE A 34 -7.44 -0.81 -4.79
CA ILE A 34 -6.04 -1.15 -5.08
C ILE A 34 -5.84 -1.40 -6.58
N ARG A 35 -6.71 -2.20 -7.22
CA ARG A 35 -6.62 -2.48 -8.67
C ARG A 35 -6.76 -1.21 -9.51
N ASP A 36 -7.71 -0.35 -9.14
CA ASP A 36 -7.94 0.93 -9.83
C ASP A 36 -6.70 1.84 -9.72
N ARG A 37 -6.12 1.95 -8.52
CA ARG A 37 -4.90 2.74 -8.28
C ARG A 37 -3.70 2.23 -9.07
N MET A 38 -3.52 0.91 -9.18
CA MET A 38 -2.42 0.33 -9.96
C MET A 38 -2.58 0.60 -11.45
N THR A 39 -3.81 0.52 -11.98
CA THR A 39 -4.11 0.83 -13.37
C THR A 39 -3.81 2.29 -13.70
N GLU A 40 -4.24 3.21 -12.82
CA GLU A 40 -3.98 4.64 -12.99
C GLU A 40 -2.49 4.97 -12.87
N TYR A 41 -1.78 4.36 -11.92
CA TYR A 41 -0.34 4.51 -11.77
C TYR A 41 0.41 4.07 -13.04
N ASP A 42 0.12 2.88 -13.57
CA ASP A 42 0.79 2.37 -14.77
C ASP A 42 0.55 3.30 -15.97
N ALA A 43 -0.71 3.72 -16.20
CA ALA A 43 -1.07 4.62 -17.29
C ALA A 43 -0.35 5.97 -17.22
N LYS A 44 -0.15 6.53 -16.01
CA LYS A 44 0.47 7.85 -15.82
C LYS A 44 1.99 7.80 -15.73
N THR A 45 2.56 6.70 -15.24
CA THR A 45 4.01 6.63 -14.94
C THR A 45 4.80 5.87 -15.98
N ARG A 46 4.21 4.89 -16.70
CA ARG A 46 4.91 4.16 -17.77
C ARG A 46 5.50 5.07 -18.85
N PRO A 47 4.81 6.13 -19.35
CA PRO A 47 5.38 7.02 -20.36
C PRO A 47 6.62 7.79 -19.88
N LEU A 48 6.81 7.97 -18.57
CA LEU A 48 8.01 8.62 -18.04
C LEU A 48 9.26 7.81 -18.36
N LEU A 49 9.16 6.47 -18.42
CA LEU A 49 10.27 5.59 -18.79
C LEU A 49 10.64 5.68 -20.28
N GLU A 50 9.78 6.27 -21.12
CA GLU A 50 10.08 6.49 -22.54
C GLU A 50 10.78 7.84 -22.77
N ILE A 51 10.70 8.76 -21.80
CA ILE A 51 11.28 10.11 -21.86
C ILE A 51 12.71 10.14 -21.29
N PHE A 52 13.04 9.23 -20.36
CA PHE A 52 14.35 9.09 -19.72
C PHE A 52 15.09 7.85 -20.19
#